data_AF-A0AAW4HEX9-F1
#
_entry.id   AF-A0AAW4HEX9-F1
#
_cell.length_a   1.000
_cell.length_b   1.000
_cell.length_c   1.000
_cell.angle_alpha   90.00
_cell.angle_beta   90.00
_cell.angle_gamma   90.00
#
_symmetry.space_group_name_H-M   'P 1'
#
loop_
_entity.id
_entity.type
_entity.pdbx_description
1 polymer ?
#
loop_
_entity_poly.entity_id
_entity_poly.type
_entity_poly.pdbx_seq_one_letter_code
_entity_poly.pdbx_strand_id
1 'polypeptide(L)'
;MAVNQRTQVKATIRRAMQAAQRATNELDAQAMQELTDLYQAALVEIQFLISHAADELGQVRLSQLHTLTRQIEEILNQVNQKQSSMVEGYIVEAAKNGGNTFSSSIPAAKVSESIDAAVLATRTMQQKDGLQLSDRLWRVHRNAKQELTNAVERAVILGQSASEAAQDYQRRMQPVPSNIAQQMNMASSSGINKKVSDVLMEDQGAPYHQIKRVMRTEINRAYGMAFQNSAFEDEFVVGTKFKLSPNHPKRDICDMHAKANLYGLGKGVYPKGKSPWPAHPNTISYEQVVFADEIEESEIDKSLIDLLSKEQFDVQKQILGHYKKVAAFQRGHLSDKMIAASWKRVEPILKRKGVNTDELYPDDTVVMKVKTSNR
;
A
#
# COMPACT_ATOMS: atom_id res chain seq x y z
N MET A 1 2.16 40.71 26.51
CA MET A 1 1.32 40.58 25.30
C MET A 1 1.84 39.51 24.33
N ALA A 2 3.15 39.44 24.04
CA ALA A 2 3.73 38.44 23.11
C ALA A 2 3.50 36.96 23.49
N VAL A 3 3.56 36.59 24.78
CA VAL A 3 3.30 35.22 25.26
C VAL A 3 1.85 34.78 24.99
N ASN A 4 0.88 35.69 25.08
CA ASN A 4 -0.52 35.41 24.80
C ASN A 4 -0.73 35.17 23.29
N GLN A 5 -0.08 35.98 22.44
CA GLN A 5 -0.14 35.83 20.98
C GLN A 5 0.45 34.50 20.50
N ARG A 6 1.61 34.06 21.06
CA ARG A 6 2.22 32.77 20.70
C ARG A 6 1.31 31.57 21.07
N THR A 7 0.69 31.62 22.24
CA THR A 7 -0.27 30.59 22.70
C THR A 7 -1.51 30.54 21.80
N GLN A 8 -2.02 31.69 21.35
CA GLN A 8 -3.16 31.76 20.43
C GLN A 8 -2.83 31.22 19.03
N VAL A 9 -1.66 31.55 18.48
CA VAL A 9 -1.17 31.01 17.19
C VAL A 9 -1.03 29.49 17.28
N LYS A 10 -0.38 28.99 18.34
CA LYS A 10 -0.26 27.55 18.62
C LYS A 10 -1.63 26.86 18.67
N ALA A 11 -2.59 27.40 19.43
CA ALA A 11 -3.94 26.85 19.52
C ALA A 11 -4.68 26.86 18.17
N THR A 12 -4.43 27.87 17.33
CA THR A 12 -5.03 27.98 15.99
C THR A 12 -4.45 26.94 15.03
N ILE A 13 -3.13 26.80 15.00
CA ILE A 13 -2.45 25.75 14.23
C ILE A 13 -2.96 24.38 14.68
N ARG A 14 -3.02 24.10 15.99
CA ARG A 14 -3.53 22.81 16.53
C ARG A 14 -4.94 22.49 16.06
N ARG A 15 -5.85 23.47 16.02
CA ARG A 15 -7.21 23.29 15.49
C ARG A 15 -7.21 23.04 13.98
N ALA A 16 -6.41 23.80 13.22
CA ALA A 16 -6.26 23.61 11.79
C ALA A 16 -5.70 22.22 11.45
N MET A 17 -4.73 21.73 12.22
CA MET A 17 -4.17 20.38 12.08
C MET A 17 -5.23 19.29 12.25
N GLN A 18 -6.06 19.40 13.28
CA GLN A 18 -7.14 18.43 13.52
C GLN A 18 -8.18 18.46 12.39
N ALA A 19 -8.51 19.66 11.87
CA ALA A 19 -9.41 19.79 10.73
C ALA A 19 -8.81 19.18 9.45
N ALA A 20 -7.54 19.48 9.15
CA ALA A 20 -6.82 18.94 8.02
C ALA A 20 -6.68 17.41 8.07
N GLN A 21 -6.46 16.85 9.27
CA GLN A 21 -6.43 15.40 9.48
C GLN A 21 -7.79 14.75 9.21
N ARG A 22 -8.89 15.35 9.71
CA ARG A 22 -10.26 14.86 9.43
C ARG A 22 -10.57 14.91 7.93
N ALA A 23 -10.31 16.06 7.30
CA ALA A 23 -10.53 16.24 5.86
C ALA A 23 -9.74 15.21 5.03
N THR A 24 -8.50 14.90 5.42
CA THR A 24 -7.67 13.91 4.71
C THR A 24 -8.16 12.48 4.94
N ASN A 25 -8.69 12.16 6.12
CA ASN A 25 -9.32 10.86 6.38
C ASN A 25 -10.60 10.67 5.57
N GLU A 26 -11.42 11.71 5.46
CA GLU A 26 -12.62 11.72 4.61
C GLU A 26 -12.25 11.57 3.13
N LEU A 27 -11.21 12.28 2.69
CA LEU A 27 -10.66 12.18 1.35
C LEU A 27 -10.15 10.75 1.04
N ASP A 28 -9.42 10.12 1.96
CA ASP A 28 -8.99 8.72 1.81
C ASP A 28 -10.19 7.78 1.70
N ALA A 29 -11.19 7.94 2.57
CA ALA A 29 -12.39 7.11 2.54
C ALA A 29 -13.14 7.24 1.21
N GLN A 30 -13.30 8.46 0.70
CA GLN A 30 -13.89 8.73 -0.62
C GLN A 30 -13.08 8.07 -1.73
N ALA A 31 -11.76 8.25 -1.74
CA ALA A 31 -10.87 7.67 -2.73
C ALA A 31 -10.97 6.13 -2.76
N MET A 32 -11.06 5.49 -1.59
CA MET A 32 -11.22 4.04 -1.48
C MET A 32 -12.57 3.56 -1.99
N GLN A 33 -13.64 4.32 -1.76
CA GLN A 33 -14.97 3.99 -2.25
C GLN A 33 -15.03 4.10 -3.78
N GLU A 34 -14.62 5.24 -4.34
CA GLU A 34 -14.63 5.44 -5.80
C GLU A 34 -13.73 4.44 -6.54
N LEU A 35 -12.59 4.07 -5.95
CA LEU A 35 -11.73 3.03 -6.52
C LEU A 35 -12.44 1.66 -6.51
N THR A 36 -13.19 1.36 -5.45
CA THR A 36 -13.97 0.12 -5.36
C THR A 36 -15.05 0.10 -6.44
N ASP A 37 -15.80 1.20 -6.57
CA ASP A 37 -16.85 1.33 -7.57
C ASP A 37 -16.31 1.21 -9.01
N LEU A 38 -15.14 1.81 -9.28
CA LEU A 38 -14.46 1.70 -10.57
C LEU A 38 -14.15 0.25 -10.95
N TYR A 39 -13.56 -0.50 -10.01
CA TYR A 39 -13.17 -1.90 -10.25
C TYR A 39 -14.39 -2.82 -10.31
N GLN A 40 -15.41 -2.59 -9.49
CA GLN A 40 -16.67 -3.35 -9.54
C GLN A 40 -17.41 -3.13 -10.87
N ALA A 41 -17.49 -1.89 -11.35
CA ALA A 41 -18.10 -1.59 -12.64
C ALA A 41 -17.37 -2.32 -13.78
N ALA A 42 -16.03 -2.27 -13.79
CA ALA A 42 -15.23 -2.99 -14.77
C ALA A 42 -15.41 -4.51 -14.69
N LEU A 43 -15.48 -5.07 -13.48
CA LEU A 43 -15.73 -6.49 -13.28
C LEU A 43 -17.09 -6.90 -13.83
N VAL A 44 -18.15 -6.15 -13.54
CA VAL A 44 -19.51 -6.41 -14.05
C VAL A 44 -19.53 -6.36 -15.58
N GLU A 45 -18.87 -5.38 -16.18
CA GLU A 45 -18.79 -5.25 -17.65
C GLU A 45 -18.04 -6.43 -18.29
N ILE A 46 -16.89 -6.83 -17.73
CA ILE A 46 -16.14 -8.00 -18.21
C ILE A 46 -16.96 -9.28 -18.06
N GLN A 47 -17.64 -9.47 -16.93
CA GLN A 47 -18.49 -10.64 -16.70
C GLN A 47 -19.69 -10.69 -17.66
N PHE A 48 -20.25 -9.53 -18.00
CA PHE A 48 -21.28 -9.43 -19.03
C PHE A 48 -20.75 -9.87 -20.40
N LEU A 49 -19.57 -9.39 -20.82
CA LEU A 49 -18.94 -9.80 -22.08
C LEU A 49 -18.68 -11.31 -22.17
N ILE A 50 -18.16 -11.90 -21.10
CA ILE A 50 -17.89 -13.34 -21.02
C ILE A 50 -19.19 -14.14 -21.12
N SER A 51 -20.23 -13.71 -20.40
CA SER A 51 -21.52 -14.39 -20.37
C SER A 51 -22.24 -14.28 -21.72
N HIS A 52 -22.11 -13.15 -22.40
CA HIS A 52 -22.68 -12.94 -23.74
C HIS A 52 -21.92 -13.71 -24.84
N ALA A 53 -20.62 -13.97 -24.64
CA ALA A 53 -19.81 -14.78 -25.55
C ALA A 53 -20.03 -16.29 -25.39
N ALA A 54 -20.74 -16.72 -24.34
CA ALA A 54 -21.02 -18.12 -24.07
C ALA A 54 -22.19 -18.64 -24.91
N ASP A 55 -22.15 -19.91 -25.28
CA ASP A 55 -23.27 -20.58 -25.96
C ASP A 55 -24.35 -21.09 -24.98
N GLU A 56 -25.35 -21.80 -25.50
CA GLU A 56 -26.48 -22.33 -24.73
C GLU A 56 -26.06 -23.27 -23.59
N LEU A 57 -24.86 -23.86 -23.68
CA LEU A 57 -24.28 -24.74 -22.66
C LEU A 57 -23.39 -23.96 -21.67
N GLY A 58 -23.36 -22.63 -21.78
CA GLY A 58 -22.52 -21.75 -20.98
C GLY A 58 -21.03 -21.83 -21.32
N GLN A 59 -20.66 -22.38 -22.49
CA GLN A 59 -19.27 -22.54 -22.91
C GLN A 59 -18.85 -21.38 -23.81
N VAL A 60 -17.69 -20.79 -23.51
CA VAL A 60 -17.11 -19.73 -24.35
C VAL A 60 -16.23 -20.38 -25.42
N ARG A 61 -16.60 -20.18 -26.69
CA ARG A 61 -15.92 -20.82 -27.83
C ARG A 61 -14.62 -20.12 -28.20
N LEU A 62 -13.68 -20.87 -28.77
CA LEU A 62 -12.38 -20.34 -29.23
C LEU A 62 -12.54 -19.19 -30.26
N SER A 63 -13.59 -19.23 -31.08
CA SER A 63 -13.88 -18.17 -32.06
C SER A 63 -14.18 -16.81 -31.42
N GLN A 64 -14.62 -16.77 -30.16
CA GLN A 64 -14.91 -15.54 -29.44
C GLN A 64 -13.67 -14.95 -28.75
N LEU A 65 -12.58 -15.72 -28.64
CA LEU A 65 -11.45 -15.38 -27.79
C LEU A 65 -10.76 -14.08 -28.21
N HIS A 66 -10.54 -13.87 -29.50
CA HIS A 66 -9.90 -12.65 -30.00
C HIS A 66 -10.74 -11.40 -29.72
N THR A 67 -12.05 -11.48 -29.96
CA THR A 67 -12.97 -10.36 -29.68
C THR A 67 -13.03 -10.06 -28.18
N LEU A 68 -13.17 -11.10 -27.36
CA LEU A 68 -13.30 -10.98 -25.91
C LEU A 68 -12.03 -10.37 -25.29
N THR A 69 -10.85 -10.87 -25.66
CA THR A 69 -9.57 -10.32 -25.17
C THR A 69 -9.40 -8.86 -25.56
N ARG A 70 -9.70 -8.49 -26.82
CA ARG A 70 -9.65 -7.08 -27.26
C ARG A 70 -10.58 -6.18 -26.42
N GLN A 71 -11.80 -6.61 -26.15
CA GLN A 71 -12.76 -5.81 -25.37
C GLN A 71 -12.35 -5.70 -23.89
N ILE A 72 -11.85 -6.78 -23.29
CA ILE A 72 -11.31 -6.75 -21.91
C ILE A 72 -10.14 -5.78 -21.81
N GLU A 73 -9.23 -5.79 -22.79
CA GLU A 73 -8.12 -4.85 -22.83
C GLU A 73 -8.58 -3.40 -22.93
N GLU A 74 -9.65 -3.13 -23.69
CA GLU A 74 -10.26 -1.81 -23.81
C GLU A 74 -10.82 -1.32 -22.46
N ILE A 75 -11.56 -2.17 -21.75
CA ILE A 75 -12.07 -1.87 -20.40
C ILE A 75 -10.91 -1.58 -19.43
N LEU A 76 -9.86 -2.41 -19.44
CA LEU A 76 -8.71 -2.22 -18.56
C LEU A 76 -7.96 -0.91 -18.86
N ASN A 77 -7.86 -0.52 -20.13
CA ASN A 77 -7.28 0.77 -20.51
C ASN A 77 -8.11 1.95 -19.96
N GLN A 78 -9.45 1.86 -20.04
CA GLN A 78 -10.34 2.88 -19.46
C GLN A 78 -10.22 2.96 -17.94
N VAL A 79 -10.17 1.81 -17.26
CA VAL A 79 -9.91 1.74 -15.81
C VAL A 79 -8.59 2.42 -15.49
N ASN A 80 -7.52 2.12 -16.23
CA ASN A 80 -6.21 2.72 -15.99
C ASN A 80 -6.21 4.25 -16.17
N GLN A 81 -6.88 4.76 -17.20
CA GLN A 81 -7.01 6.21 -17.43
C GLN A 81 -7.76 6.89 -16.28
N LYS A 82 -8.94 6.36 -15.92
CA LYS A 82 -9.78 6.92 -14.85
C LYS A 82 -9.08 6.85 -13.51
N GLN A 83 -8.49 5.71 -13.17
CA GLN A 83 -7.71 5.51 -11.95
C GLN A 83 -6.52 6.47 -11.88
N SER A 84 -5.76 6.66 -12.96
CA SER A 84 -4.60 7.56 -12.96
C SER A 84 -5.05 9.01 -12.70
N SER A 85 -6.14 9.44 -13.33
CA SER A 85 -6.75 10.75 -13.09
C SER A 85 -7.20 10.91 -11.63
N MET A 86 -7.85 9.89 -11.05
CA MET A 86 -8.25 9.89 -9.65
C MET A 86 -7.05 10.05 -8.71
N VAL A 87 -5.99 9.23 -8.90
CA VAL A 87 -4.77 9.31 -8.08
C VAL A 87 -4.18 10.72 -8.13
N GLU A 88 -4.09 11.31 -9.31
CA GLU A 88 -3.56 12.66 -9.49
C GLU A 88 -4.41 13.73 -8.78
N GLY A 89 -5.74 13.65 -8.89
CA GLY A 89 -6.65 14.56 -8.18
C GLY A 89 -6.53 14.46 -6.67
N TYR A 90 -6.53 13.24 -6.14
CA TYR A 90 -6.44 13.00 -4.70
C TYR A 90 -5.08 13.42 -4.10
N ILE A 91 -3.98 13.31 -4.85
CA ILE A 91 -2.67 13.84 -4.43
C ILE A 91 -2.74 15.35 -4.23
N VAL A 92 -3.37 16.07 -5.16
CA VAL A 92 -3.49 17.54 -5.09
C VAL A 92 -4.35 17.95 -3.90
N GLU A 93 -5.51 17.33 -3.70
CA GLU A 93 -6.39 17.65 -2.57
C GLU A 93 -5.76 17.29 -1.22
N ALA A 94 -5.05 16.16 -1.13
CA ALA A 94 -4.32 15.79 0.08
C ALA A 94 -3.20 16.79 0.41
N ALA A 95 -2.43 17.22 -0.60
CA ALA A 95 -1.40 18.24 -0.43
C ALA A 95 -2.01 19.58 0.04
N LYS A 96 -3.15 19.99 -0.54
CA LYS A 96 -3.89 21.18 -0.07
C LYS A 96 -4.30 21.06 1.39
N ASN A 97 -4.85 19.92 1.81
CA ASN A 97 -5.21 19.70 3.22
C ASN A 97 -3.99 19.86 4.14
N GLY A 98 -2.84 19.29 3.76
CA GLY A 98 -1.59 19.40 4.52
C GLY A 98 -1.07 20.84 4.59
N GLY A 99 -0.84 21.45 3.44
CA GLY A 99 -0.23 22.77 3.32
C GLY A 99 -1.06 23.90 3.93
N ASN A 100 -2.40 23.86 3.75
CA ASN A 100 -3.30 24.90 4.25
C ASN A 100 -3.44 24.91 5.79
N THR A 101 -2.87 23.92 6.48
CA THR A 101 -2.84 23.90 7.95
C THR A 101 -2.19 25.18 8.54
N PHE A 102 -1.27 25.80 7.79
CA PHE A 102 -0.50 26.96 8.23
C PHE A 102 -0.91 28.27 7.56
N SER A 103 -2.03 28.31 6.82
CA SER A 103 -2.48 29.52 6.10
C SER A 103 -2.74 30.73 7.00
N SER A 104 -2.83 30.53 8.32
CA SER A 104 -2.96 31.62 9.31
C SER A 104 -1.64 32.06 9.95
N SER A 105 -0.56 31.28 9.81
CA SER A 105 0.74 31.58 10.41
C SER A 105 1.83 31.94 9.40
N ILE A 106 1.69 31.55 8.12
CA ILE A 106 2.66 31.86 7.06
C ILE A 106 2.01 32.55 5.85
N PRO A 107 2.77 33.28 5.02
CA PRO A 107 2.24 33.94 3.83
C PRO A 107 1.61 32.96 2.82
N ALA A 108 0.51 33.36 2.19
CA ALA A 108 -0.20 32.52 1.21
C ALA A 108 0.68 32.01 0.06
N ALA A 109 1.65 32.82 -0.40
CA ALA A 109 2.61 32.42 -1.42
C ALA A 109 3.48 31.22 -0.97
N LYS A 110 3.87 31.17 0.31
CA LYS A 110 4.65 30.07 0.89
C LYS A 110 3.83 28.81 1.07
N VAL A 111 2.54 28.95 1.40
CA VAL A 111 1.61 27.81 1.40
C VAL A 111 1.49 27.22 0.00
N SER A 112 1.30 28.05 -1.03
CA SER A 112 1.19 27.59 -2.41
C SER A 112 2.46 26.88 -2.87
N GLU A 113 3.63 27.48 -2.65
CA GLU A 113 4.94 26.89 -2.96
C GLU A 113 5.12 25.52 -2.28
N SER A 114 4.72 25.41 -1.01
CA SER A 114 4.79 24.17 -0.22
C SER A 114 3.91 23.05 -0.78
N ILE A 115 2.69 23.40 -1.21
CA ILE A 115 1.74 22.47 -1.84
C ILE A 115 2.28 22.01 -3.20
N ASP A 116 2.70 22.94 -4.05
CA ASP A 116 3.20 22.64 -5.40
C ASP A 116 4.44 21.75 -5.35
N ALA A 117 5.38 22.05 -4.44
CA ALA A 117 6.57 21.22 -4.20
C ALA A 117 6.21 19.80 -3.72
N ALA A 118 5.22 19.67 -2.83
CA ALA A 118 4.79 18.36 -2.33
C ALA A 118 4.10 17.51 -3.41
N VAL A 119 3.27 18.14 -4.26
CA VAL A 119 2.63 17.46 -5.40
C VAL A 119 3.69 17.00 -6.40
N LEU A 120 4.61 17.88 -6.78
CA LEU A 120 5.69 17.53 -7.72
C LEU A 120 6.56 16.39 -7.17
N ALA A 121 6.94 16.47 -5.90
CA ALA A 121 7.76 15.44 -5.28
C ALA A 121 7.02 14.10 -5.18
N THR A 122 5.73 14.09 -4.85
CA THR A 122 4.92 12.86 -4.79
C THR A 122 4.84 12.18 -6.17
N ARG A 123 4.75 12.96 -7.25
CA ARG A 123 4.72 12.45 -8.63
C ARG A 123 6.05 11.87 -9.10
N THR A 124 7.15 12.58 -8.81
CA THR A 124 8.45 12.38 -9.48
C THR A 124 9.48 11.67 -8.62
N MET A 125 9.28 11.59 -7.30
CA MET A 125 10.24 10.96 -6.40
C MET A 125 10.35 9.47 -6.68
N GLN A 126 11.59 9.02 -6.95
CA GLN A 126 11.91 7.60 -6.98
C GLN A 126 11.92 7.03 -5.57
N GLN A 127 11.13 5.98 -5.34
CA GLN A 127 11.15 5.26 -4.08
C GLN A 127 12.38 4.33 -3.99
N LYS A 128 12.52 3.60 -2.89
CA LYS A 128 13.67 2.69 -2.63
C LYS A 128 13.86 1.55 -3.66
N ASP A 129 12.93 1.33 -4.58
CA ASP A 129 13.06 0.43 -5.74
C ASP A 129 13.40 1.13 -7.06
N GLY A 130 13.61 2.46 -7.05
CA GLY A 130 13.90 3.25 -8.24
C GLY A 130 12.66 3.64 -9.06
N LEU A 131 11.45 3.35 -8.58
CA LEU A 131 10.21 3.62 -9.31
C LEU A 131 9.56 4.90 -8.81
N GLN A 132 9.12 5.74 -9.74
CA GLN A 132 8.22 6.85 -9.45
C GLN A 132 6.75 6.39 -9.53
N LEU A 133 5.81 7.29 -9.26
CA LEU A 133 4.38 6.96 -9.22
C LEU A 133 3.86 6.40 -10.55
N SER A 134 4.18 7.05 -11.68
CA SER A 134 3.75 6.60 -13.01
C SER A 134 4.19 5.18 -13.32
N ASP A 135 5.42 4.81 -12.94
CA ASP A 135 5.96 3.46 -13.17
C ASP A 135 5.18 2.41 -12.39
N ARG A 136 4.77 2.74 -11.16
CA ARG A 136 3.98 1.84 -10.30
C ARG A 136 2.60 1.59 -10.91
N LEU A 137 1.91 2.66 -11.31
CA LEU A 137 0.60 2.56 -11.93
C LEU A 137 0.69 1.75 -13.23
N TRP A 138 1.68 2.06 -14.08
CA TRP A 138 1.91 1.33 -15.33
C TRP A 138 2.19 -0.15 -15.12
N ARG A 139 3.04 -0.50 -14.13
CA ARG A 139 3.35 -1.90 -13.83
C ARG A 139 2.13 -2.68 -13.39
N VAL A 140 1.28 -2.09 -12.55
CA VAL A 140 0.05 -2.75 -12.11
C VAL A 140 -0.89 -2.96 -13.29
N HIS A 141 -1.08 -1.94 -14.13
CA HIS A 141 -1.92 -2.04 -15.33
C HIS A 141 -1.41 -3.11 -16.31
N ARG A 142 -0.11 -3.10 -16.63
CA ARG A 142 0.50 -4.10 -17.53
C ARG A 142 0.30 -5.52 -17.01
N ASN A 143 0.52 -5.73 -15.72
CA ASN A 143 0.33 -7.04 -15.10
C ASN A 143 -1.15 -7.44 -15.08
N ALA A 144 -2.08 -6.52 -14.82
CA ALA A 144 -3.52 -6.76 -14.86
C ALA A 144 -3.95 -7.27 -16.23
N LYS A 145 -3.54 -6.56 -17.29
CA LYS A 145 -3.80 -6.94 -18.68
C LYS A 145 -3.29 -8.35 -18.98
N GLN A 146 -2.04 -8.63 -18.64
CA GLN A 146 -1.43 -9.93 -18.89
C GLN A 146 -2.14 -11.06 -18.12
N GLU A 147 -2.39 -10.90 -16.82
CA GLU A 147 -3.00 -11.95 -16.01
C GLU A 147 -4.47 -12.21 -16.38
N LEU A 148 -5.26 -11.18 -16.67
CA LEU A 148 -6.65 -11.35 -17.10
C LEU A 148 -6.72 -12.02 -18.49
N THR A 149 -5.97 -11.53 -19.48
CA THR A 149 -5.94 -12.13 -20.82
C THR A 149 -5.50 -13.59 -20.74
N ASN A 150 -4.42 -13.89 -20.01
CA ASN A 150 -3.95 -15.26 -19.84
C ASN A 150 -4.95 -16.15 -19.09
N ALA A 151 -5.72 -15.61 -18.15
CA ALA A 151 -6.73 -16.37 -17.42
C ALA A 151 -7.89 -16.75 -18.34
N VAL A 152 -8.38 -15.80 -19.13
CA VAL A 152 -9.47 -16.02 -20.11
C VAL A 152 -9.02 -16.97 -21.22
N GLU A 153 -7.85 -16.73 -21.83
CA GLU A 153 -7.30 -17.60 -22.88
C GLU A 153 -7.14 -19.04 -22.41
N ARG A 154 -6.52 -19.26 -21.24
CA ARG A 154 -6.34 -20.60 -20.69
C ARG A 154 -7.67 -21.28 -20.41
N ALA A 155 -8.64 -20.56 -19.86
CA ALA A 155 -9.95 -21.12 -19.58
C ALA A 155 -10.68 -21.52 -20.87
N VAL A 156 -10.69 -20.66 -21.89
CA VAL A 156 -11.34 -20.95 -23.19
C VAL A 156 -10.68 -22.14 -23.91
N ILE A 157 -9.35 -22.20 -23.96
CA ILE A 157 -8.62 -23.31 -24.60
C ILE A 157 -8.86 -24.64 -23.87
N LEU A 158 -8.83 -24.62 -22.52
CA LEU A 158 -9.14 -25.80 -21.71
C LEU A 158 -10.59 -26.25 -21.90
N GLY A 159 -11.54 -25.31 -21.98
CA GLY A 159 -12.95 -25.59 -22.22
C GLY A 159 -13.24 -26.24 -23.56
N GLN A 160 -12.59 -25.75 -24.61
CA GLN A 160 -12.68 -26.35 -25.94
C GLN A 160 -12.24 -27.82 -25.91
N SER A 161 -11.05 -28.07 -25.36
CA SER A 161 -10.47 -29.42 -25.26
C SER A 161 -11.35 -30.36 -24.42
N ALA A 162 -11.86 -29.86 -23.29
CA ALA A 162 -12.72 -30.64 -22.40
C ALA A 162 -14.09 -30.93 -23.02
N SER A 163 -14.67 -29.97 -23.74
CA SER A 163 -15.94 -30.14 -24.46
C SER A 163 -15.83 -31.15 -25.59
N GLU A 164 -14.77 -31.09 -26.39
CA GLU A 164 -14.49 -32.08 -27.45
C GLU A 164 -14.32 -33.50 -26.88
N ALA A 165 -13.56 -33.63 -25.78
CA ALA A 165 -13.38 -34.90 -25.11
C ALA A 165 -14.70 -35.44 -24.54
N ALA A 166 -15.50 -34.60 -23.88
CA ALA A 166 -16.81 -34.99 -23.35
C ALA A 166 -17.77 -35.47 -24.45
N GLN A 167 -17.80 -34.79 -25.60
CA GLN A 167 -18.59 -35.23 -26.77
C GLN A 167 -18.14 -36.60 -27.28
N ASP A 168 -16.84 -36.90 -27.24
CA ASP A 168 -16.33 -38.21 -27.66
C ASP A 168 -16.79 -39.35 -26.75
N TYR A 169 -16.76 -39.13 -25.43
CA TYR A 169 -17.34 -40.08 -24.46
C TYR A 169 -18.84 -40.28 -24.69
N GLN A 170 -19.58 -39.19 -24.93
CA GLN A 170 -21.02 -39.26 -25.22
C GLN A 170 -21.32 -40.04 -26.49
N ARG A 171 -20.57 -39.83 -27.59
CA ARG A 171 -20.71 -40.60 -28.85
C ARG A 171 -20.46 -42.09 -28.64
N ARG A 172 -19.55 -42.43 -27.73
CA ARG A 172 -19.23 -43.83 -27.35
C ARG A 172 -20.21 -44.39 -26.31
N MET A 173 -21.23 -43.63 -25.90
CA MET A 173 -22.17 -43.98 -24.83
C MET A 173 -21.47 -44.31 -23.49
N GLN A 174 -20.34 -43.64 -23.23
CA GLN A 174 -19.56 -43.77 -22.00
C GLN A 174 -19.80 -42.57 -21.07
N PRO A 175 -19.72 -42.77 -19.75
CA PRO A 175 -19.82 -41.66 -18.80
C PRO A 175 -18.63 -40.72 -18.96
N VAL A 176 -18.87 -39.41 -18.91
CA VAL A 176 -17.80 -38.40 -18.95
C VAL A 176 -17.01 -38.45 -17.63
N PRO A 177 -15.67 -38.62 -17.67
CA PRO A 177 -14.82 -38.56 -16.49
C PRO A 177 -14.97 -37.26 -15.70
N SER A 178 -14.88 -37.35 -14.37
CA SER A 178 -15.07 -36.22 -13.45
C SER A 178 -14.07 -35.08 -13.67
N ASN A 179 -12.82 -35.39 -14.03
CA ASN A 179 -11.81 -34.39 -14.35
C ASN A 179 -12.15 -33.56 -15.59
N ILE A 180 -12.76 -34.17 -16.62
CA ILE A 180 -13.21 -33.47 -17.82
C ILE A 180 -14.41 -32.58 -17.49
N ALA A 181 -15.37 -33.10 -16.73
CA ALA A 181 -16.51 -32.30 -16.26
C ALA A 181 -16.07 -31.09 -15.41
N GLN A 182 -15.07 -31.26 -14.55
CA GLN A 182 -14.47 -30.16 -13.79
C GLN A 182 -13.78 -29.13 -14.70
N GLN A 183 -13.05 -29.57 -15.72
CA GLN A 183 -12.43 -28.66 -16.71
C GLN A 183 -13.47 -27.87 -17.49
N MET A 184 -14.57 -28.50 -17.92
CA MET A 184 -15.70 -27.82 -18.55
C MET A 184 -16.36 -26.79 -17.64
N ASN A 185 -16.51 -27.10 -16.34
CA ASN A 185 -17.07 -26.16 -15.38
C ASN A 185 -16.14 -24.96 -15.15
N MET A 186 -14.82 -25.19 -15.02
CA MET A 186 -13.84 -24.11 -14.89
C MET A 186 -13.78 -23.21 -16.13
N ALA A 187 -14.03 -23.77 -17.31
CA ALA A 187 -14.05 -23.04 -18.57
C ALA A 187 -15.41 -22.47 -18.96
N SER A 188 -16.48 -22.80 -18.22
CA SER A 188 -17.78 -22.18 -18.40
C SER A 188 -17.70 -20.67 -18.13
N SER A 189 -18.65 -19.90 -18.65
CA SER A 189 -18.76 -18.46 -18.35
C SER A 189 -18.73 -18.18 -16.84
N SER A 190 -19.38 -19.02 -16.04
CA SER A 190 -19.38 -18.90 -14.58
C SER A 190 -18.00 -19.12 -13.95
N GLY A 191 -17.24 -20.11 -14.46
CA GLY A 191 -15.88 -20.40 -14.02
C GLY A 191 -14.89 -19.30 -14.41
N ILE A 192 -15.01 -18.79 -15.64
CA ILE A 192 -14.21 -17.67 -16.14
C ILE A 192 -14.54 -16.40 -15.33
N ASN A 193 -15.83 -16.10 -15.10
CA ASN A 193 -16.26 -14.94 -14.31
C ASN A 193 -15.68 -14.96 -12.89
N LYS A 194 -15.68 -16.14 -12.25
CA LYS A 194 -15.04 -16.32 -10.95
C LYS A 194 -13.54 -16.05 -11.03
N LYS A 195 -12.84 -16.64 -12.01
CA LYS A 195 -11.40 -16.45 -12.13
C LYS A 195 -11.03 -14.99 -12.43
N VAL A 196 -11.81 -14.29 -13.24
CA VAL A 196 -11.63 -12.86 -13.49
C VAL A 196 -11.83 -12.04 -12.21
N SER A 197 -12.85 -12.36 -11.40
CA SER A 197 -13.06 -11.72 -10.09
C SER A 197 -11.84 -11.92 -9.18
N ASP A 198 -11.31 -13.14 -9.12
CA ASP A 198 -10.13 -13.46 -8.33
C ASP A 198 -8.92 -12.61 -8.77
N VAL A 199 -8.62 -12.61 -10.07
CA VAL A 199 -7.45 -11.93 -10.61
C VAL A 199 -7.56 -10.41 -10.51
N LEU A 200 -8.75 -9.85 -10.75
CA LEU A 200 -8.95 -8.40 -10.80
C LEU A 200 -9.12 -7.77 -9.41
N MET A 201 -9.77 -8.47 -8.47
CA MET A 201 -10.22 -7.90 -7.20
C MET A 201 -9.88 -8.72 -5.94
N GLU A 202 -10.12 -10.04 -5.91
CA GLU A 202 -10.10 -10.79 -4.64
C GLU A 202 -8.71 -11.27 -4.21
N ASP A 203 -7.85 -11.63 -5.17
CA ASP A 203 -6.50 -12.11 -4.86
C ASP A 203 -5.70 -11.01 -4.14
N GLN A 204 -4.88 -11.35 -3.14
CA GLN A 204 -4.05 -10.35 -2.43
C GLN A 204 -3.09 -9.59 -3.36
N GLY A 205 -2.73 -10.22 -4.49
CA GLY A 205 -1.94 -9.66 -5.58
C GLY A 205 -2.76 -8.96 -6.67
N ALA A 206 -4.09 -8.89 -6.54
CA ALA A 206 -4.97 -8.32 -7.54
C ALA A 206 -4.66 -6.82 -7.77
N PRO A 207 -4.86 -6.31 -9.00
CA PRO A 207 -4.66 -4.91 -9.35
C PRO A 207 -5.41 -3.95 -8.42
N TYR A 208 -6.67 -4.26 -8.06
CA TYR A 208 -7.45 -3.47 -7.09
C TYR A 208 -6.68 -3.24 -5.79
N HIS A 209 -6.21 -4.31 -5.13
CA HIS A 209 -5.48 -4.22 -3.87
C HIS A 209 -4.12 -3.53 -4.01
N GLN A 210 -3.44 -3.70 -5.15
CA GLN A 210 -2.18 -3.02 -5.43
C GLN A 210 -2.37 -1.50 -5.54
N ILE A 211 -3.36 -1.06 -6.33
CA ILE A 211 -3.65 0.36 -6.52
C ILE A 211 -4.19 0.98 -5.25
N LYS A 212 -5.05 0.29 -4.52
CA LYS A 212 -5.55 0.74 -3.22
C LYS A 212 -4.41 1.14 -2.28
N ARG A 213 -3.36 0.30 -2.20
CA ARG A 213 -2.16 0.60 -1.39
C ARG A 213 -1.36 1.78 -1.94
N VAL A 214 -1.22 1.88 -3.27
CA VAL A 214 -0.53 3.02 -3.91
C VAL A 214 -1.28 4.30 -3.55
N MET A 215 -2.58 4.38 -3.86
CA MET A 215 -3.42 5.55 -3.62
C MET A 215 -3.36 6.03 -2.17
N ARG A 216 -3.56 5.13 -1.18
CA ARG A 216 -3.40 5.48 0.26
C ARG A 216 -2.03 6.03 0.60
N THR A 217 -0.98 5.41 0.05
CA THR A 217 0.40 5.82 0.32
C THR A 217 0.68 7.21 -0.26
N GLU A 218 0.21 7.47 -1.48
CA GLU A 218 0.45 8.75 -2.17
C GLU A 218 -0.39 9.88 -1.59
N ILE A 219 -1.65 9.62 -1.20
CA ILE A 219 -2.49 10.58 -0.46
C ILE A 219 -1.80 10.99 0.83
N ASN A 220 -1.39 10.01 1.65
CA ASN A 220 -0.76 10.31 2.93
C ASN A 220 0.62 10.98 2.75
N ARG A 221 1.39 10.57 1.73
CA ARG A 221 2.65 11.22 1.39
C ARG A 221 2.44 12.68 0.99
N ALA A 222 1.55 12.95 0.06
CA ALA A 222 1.27 14.31 -0.43
C ALA A 222 0.83 15.24 0.70
N TYR A 223 -0.10 14.76 1.55
CA TYR A 223 -0.53 15.46 2.76
C TYR A 223 0.66 15.80 3.67
N GLY A 224 1.42 14.79 4.11
CA GLY A 224 2.47 15.03 5.09
C GLY A 224 3.66 15.81 4.54
N MET A 225 3.98 15.68 3.24
CA MET A 225 5.01 16.50 2.60
C MET A 225 4.59 17.97 2.54
N ALA A 226 3.36 18.27 2.11
CA ALA A 226 2.87 19.64 2.08
C ALA A 226 2.76 20.23 3.49
N PHE A 227 2.31 19.42 4.45
CA PHE A 227 2.27 19.76 5.86
C PHE A 227 3.66 20.13 6.40
N GLN A 228 4.67 19.29 6.17
CA GLN A 228 6.05 19.53 6.60
C GLN A 228 6.63 20.78 5.93
N ASN A 229 6.47 20.92 4.61
CA ASN A 229 6.95 22.07 3.86
C ASN A 229 6.39 23.38 4.46
N SER A 230 5.07 23.48 4.64
CA SER A 230 4.45 24.65 5.25
C SER A 230 4.85 24.83 6.72
N ALA A 231 4.89 23.74 7.50
CA ALA A 231 5.25 23.80 8.91
C ALA A 231 6.67 24.34 9.13
N PHE A 232 7.59 24.04 8.23
CA PHE A 232 9.00 24.39 8.39
C PHE A 232 9.31 25.84 7.99
N GLU A 233 8.41 26.52 7.28
CA GLU A 233 8.44 27.97 7.06
C GLU A 233 8.07 28.77 8.33
N ASP A 234 7.38 28.16 9.30
CA ASP A 234 7.06 28.79 10.58
C ASP A 234 8.29 28.76 11.51
N GLU A 235 8.70 29.95 11.99
CA GLU A 235 9.90 30.12 12.82
C GLU A 235 9.79 29.45 14.20
N PHE A 236 8.57 29.23 14.71
CA PHE A 236 8.36 28.65 16.03
C PHE A 236 8.35 27.12 16.03
N VAL A 237 8.28 26.52 14.84
CA VAL A 237 8.29 25.06 14.66
C VAL A 237 9.74 24.55 14.68
N VAL A 238 10.03 23.61 15.58
CA VAL A 238 11.36 22.99 15.70
C VAL A 238 11.44 21.64 14.98
N GLY A 239 10.29 21.02 14.71
CA GLY A 239 10.21 19.72 14.09
C GLY A 239 8.79 19.14 14.11
N THR A 240 8.68 17.84 13.88
CA THR A 240 7.41 17.11 13.92
C THR A 240 7.49 15.91 14.84
N LYS A 241 6.36 15.62 15.48
CA LYS A 241 6.11 14.43 16.28
C LYS A 241 5.36 13.42 15.44
N PHE A 242 5.96 12.26 15.24
CA PHE A 242 5.36 11.12 14.55
C PHE A 242 4.30 10.49 15.45
N LYS A 243 3.04 10.44 14.99
CA LYS A 243 1.90 9.93 15.75
C LYS A 243 1.22 8.79 15.04
N LEU A 244 0.89 7.75 15.79
CA LEU A 244 0.05 6.67 15.29
C LEU A 244 -1.37 7.17 15.04
N SER A 245 -2.01 6.57 14.03
CA SER A 245 -3.46 6.68 13.88
C SER A 245 -4.16 5.95 15.03
N PRO A 246 -5.31 6.46 15.51
CA PRO A 246 -6.19 5.69 16.38
C PRO A 246 -6.61 4.34 15.77
N ASN A 247 -6.60 4.24 14.43
CA ASN A 247 -6.96 3.04 13.68
C ASN A 247 -5.74 2.18 13.29
N HIS A 248 -4.57 2.40 13.90
CA HIS A 248 -3.35 1.65 13.59
C HIS A 248 -3.56 0.15 13.90
N PRO A 249 -3.59 -0.73 12.87
CA PRO A 249 -4.26 -2.03 13.01
C PRO A 249 -3.40 -3.08 13.70
N LYS A 250 -2.07 -2.98 13.60
CA LYS A 250 -1.11 -3.99 14.06
C LYS A 250 0.21 -3.29 14.35
N ARG A 251 0.96 -3.77 15.35
CA ARG A 251 2.27 -3.18 15.64
C ARG A 251 3.18 -3.31 14.43
N ASP A 252 3.82 -2.22 14.06
CA ASP A 252 4.77 -2.16 12.96
C ASP A 252 5.87 -1.11 13.24
N ILE A 253 6.63 -0.72 12.22
CA ILE A 253 7.72 0.25 12.38
C ILE A 253 7.21 1.65 12.78
N CYS A 254 5.93 1.99 12.52
CA CYS A 254 5.34 3.24 13.00
C CYS A 254 5.36 3.32 14.53
N ASP A 255 5.12 2.21 15.25
CA ASP A 255 5.17 2.18 16.70
C ASP A 255 6.56 2.55 17.20
N MET A 256 7.60 2.04 16.55
CA MET A 256 8.97 2.38 16.87
C MET A 256 9.22 3.87 16.65
N HIS A 257 8.81 4.39 15.50
CA HIS A 257 9.01 5.79 15.18
C HIS A 257 8.27 6.74 16.11
N ALA A 258 7.08 6.36 16.60
CA ALA A 258 6.33 7.13 17.58
C ALA A 258 6.91 7.08 19.01
N LYS A 259 7.60 5.98 19.37
CA LYS A 259 8.20 5.79 20.70
C LYS A 259 9.63 6.32 20.81
N ALA A 260 10.39 6.29 19.72
CA ALA A 260 11.83 6.57 19.75
C ALA A 260 12.15 8.05 20.04
N ASN A 261 13.15 8.29 20.89
CA ASN A 261 13.74 9.61 21.16
C ASN A 261 15.16 9.67 20.55
N LEU A 262 15.27 9.54 19.23
CA LEU A 262 16.57 9.47 18.53
C LEU A 262 17.35 10.80 18.52
N TYR A 263 16.70 11.91 18.88
CA TYR A 263 17.27 13.26 18.78
C TYR A 263 17.26 14.02 20.10
N GLY A 264 16.82 13.42 21.21
CA GLY A 264 16.72 14.10 22.51
C GLY A 264 15.62 15.14 22.61
N LEU A 265 14.72 15.22 21.62
CA LEU A 265 13.65 16.22 21.55
C LEU A 265 12.33 15.73 22.17
N GLY A 266 12.33 14.51 22.72
CA GLY A 266 11.16 13.82 23.25
C GLY A 266 10.73 12.65 22.35
N LYS A 267 9.91 11.76 22.92
CA LYS A 267 9.45 10.54 22.23
C LYS A 267 8.69 10.87 20.95
N GLY A 268 9.15 10.28 19.85
CA GLY A 268 8.61 10.42 18.52
C GLY A 268 8.86 11.78 17.88
N VAL A 269 9.70 12.64 18.47
CA VAL A 269 10.00 13.97 17.95
C VAL A 269 11.23 13.92 17.05
N TYR A 270 11.06 14.42 15.83
CA TYR A 270 12.09 14.50 14.81
C TYR A 270 12.32 15.97 14.43
N PRO A 271 13.58 16.41 14.32
CA PRO A 271 13.87 17.75 13.82
C PRO A 271 13.48 17.89 12.35
N LYS A 272 13.42 19.13 11.85
CA LYS A 272 13.02 19.45 10.46
C LYS A 272 13.73 18.53 9.45
N GLY A 273 12.95 17.88 8.59
CA GLY A 273 13.43 16.99 7.52
C GLY A 273 14.04 15.65 7.97
N LYS A 274 13.98 15.29 9.26
CA LYS A 274 14.49 13.99 9.77
C LYS A 274 13.40 12.96 10.05
N SER A 275 12.13 13.36 9.98
CA SER A 275 11.03 12.44 10.18
C SER A 275 11.04 11.33 9.12
N PRO A 276 10.76 10.06 9.49
CA PRO A 276 10.74 8.92 8.58
C PRO A 276 9.48 8.88 7.69
N TRP A 277 8.84 10.02 7.43
CA TRP A 277 7.55 10.09 6.75
C TRP A 277 7.62 9.84 5.24
N PRO A 278 6.66 9.08 4.66
CA PRO A 278 5.83 8.08 5.33
C PRO A 278 6.67 6.85 5.72
N ALA A 279 6.38 6.24 6.87
CA ALA A 279 7.23 5.17 7.42
C ALA A 279 7.24 3.88 6.57
N HIS A 280 6.10 3.51 5.99
CA HIS A 280 5.96 2.34 5.11
C HIS A 280 4.77 2.48 4.14
N PRO A 281 4.67 1.63 3.10
CA PRO A 281 3.47 1.60 2.25
C PRO A 281 2.20 1.35 3.07
N ASN A 282 1.10 1.99 2.70
CA ASN A 282 -0.19 1.93 3.40
C ASN A 282 -0.11 2.40 4.88
N THR A 283 0.83 3.31 5.19
CA THR A 283 0.87 4.02 6.47
C THR A 283 -0.38 4.88 6.64
N ILE A 284 -0.96 4.87 7.83
CA ILE A 284 -2.08 5.75 8.22
C ILE A 284 -1.73 6.67 9.40
N SER A 285 -0.47 6.63 9.87
CA SER A 285 0.08 7.55 10.88
C SER A 285 -0.04 9.01 10.43
N TYR A 286 0.18 9.95 11.33
CA TYR A 286 0.13 11.40 11.10
C TYR A 286 1.31 12.10 11.76
N GLU A 287 1.54 13.36 11.39
CA GLU A 287 2.52 14.22 12.05
C GLU A 287 1.85 15.35 12.82
N GLN A 288 2.50 15.75 13.90
CA GLN A 288 2.11 16.89 14.71
C GLN A 288 3.29 17.84 14.87
N VAL A 289 3.17 19.13 14.53
CA VAL A 289 4.27 20.08 14.78
C VAL A 289 4.63 20.14 16.25
N VAL A 290 5.92 20.32 16.52
CA VAL A 290 6.46 20.57 17.85
C VAL A 290 6.99 21.99 17.87
N PHE A 291 6.58 22.74 18.88
CA PHE A 291 7.07 24.09 19.15
C PHE A 291 8.24 24.04 20.15
N ALA A 292 9.10 25.05 20.13
CA ALA A 292 10.30 25.07 20.99
C ALA A 292 10.00 24.94 22.50
N ASP A 293 8.83 25.42 22.96
CA ASP A 293 8.37 25.32 24.34
C ASP A 293 7.82 23.93 24.73
N GLU A 294 7.71 23.00 23.77
CA GLU A 294 7.20 21.63 23.97
C GLU A 294 8.30 20.56 23.97
N ILE A 295 9.57 20.96 23.86
CA ILE A 295 10.69 20.02 23.87
C ILE A 295 10.84 19.46 25.28
N GLU A 296 10.78 18.14 25.39
CA GLU A 296 11.06 17.40 26.62
C GLU A 296 12.46 16.79 26.52
N GLU A 297 13.46 17.48 27.07
CA GLU A 297 14.83 16.94 27.14
C GLU A 297 14.83 15.65 27.96
N SER A 298 15.24 14.56 27.31
CA SER A 298 15.26 13.22 27.89
C SER A 298 16.37 12.39 27.24
N GLU A 299 16.73 11.26 27.87
CA GLU A 299 17.80 10.39 27.40
C GLU A 299 17.61 10.02 25.92
N ILE A 300 18.69 10.17 25.14
CA ILE A 300 18.69 9.93 23.70
C ILE A 300 18.77 8.43 23.45
N ASP A 301 17.82 7.91 22.67
CA ASP A 301 17.86 6.52 22.24
C ASP A 301 18.99 6.30 21.23
N LYS A 302 19.80 5.26 21.45
CA LYS A 302 20.99 4.97 20.63
C LYS A 302 20.66 4.66 19.16
N SER A 303 19.62 3.86 18.91
CA SER A 303 19.19 3.45 17.57
C SER A 303 17.83 2.76 17.60
N LEU A 304 17.21 2.59 16.42
CA LEU A 304 15.99 1.78 16.31
C LEU A 304 16.28 0.30 16.61
N ILE A 305 17.45 -0.22 16.24
CA ILE A 305 17.85 -1.59 16.58
C ILE A 305 17.89 -1.83 18.08
N ASP A 306 18.45 -0.88 18.85
CA ASP A 306 18.50 -0.98 20.31
C ASP A 306 17.08 -1.03 20.92
N LEU A 307 16.18 -0.17 20.44
CA LEU A 307 14.78 -0.20 20.83
C LEU A 307 14.09 -1.52 20.48
N LEU A 308 14.33 -2.02 19.26
CA LEU A 308 13.77 -3.31 18.82
C LEU A 308 14.29 -4.48 19.66
N SER A 309 15.53 -4.40 20.16
CA SER A 309 16.14 -5.48 20.96
C SER A 309 15.47 -5.65 22.32
N LYS A 310 14.86 -4.58 22.83
CA LYS A 310 14.10 -4.54 24.09
C LYS A 310 12.67 -5.07 23.93
N GLU A 311 12.17 -5.22 22.70
CA GLU A 311 10.83 -5.71 22.42
C GLU A 311 10.78 -7.25 22.40
N GLN A 312 9.62 -7.82 22.73
CA GLN A 312 9.39 -9.26 22.69
C GLN A 312 9.47 -9.82 21.26
N PHE A 313 9.77 -11.12 21.13
CA PHE A 313 9.91 -11.79 19.83
C PHE A 313 8.71 -11.58 18.90
N ASP A 314 7.48 -11.68 19.42
CA ASP A 314 6.28 -11.50 18.60
C ASP A 314 6.18 -10.07 18.05
N VAL A 315 6.59 -9.08 18.84
CA VAL A 315 6.64 -7.68 18.41
C VAL A 315 7.75 -7.49 17.38
N GLN A 316 8.93 -8.08 17.60
CA GLN A 316 10.01 -8.09 16.59
C GLN A 316 9.53 -8.71 15.28
N LYS A 317 8.76 -9.79 15.34
CA LYS A 317 8.21 -10.46 14.16
C LYS A 317 7.15 -9.63 13.44
N GLN A 318 6.31 -8.92 14.18
CA GLN A 318 5.31 -8.00 13.62
C GLN A 318 6.00 -6.82 12.90
N ILE A 319 6.98 -6.18 13.54
CA ILE A 319 7.75 -5.05 13.00
C ILE A 319 8.59 -5.46 11.77
N LEU A 320 9.34 -6.57 11.87
CA LEU A 320 10.25 -6.99 10.80
C LEU A 320 9.53 -7.72 9.66
N GLY A 321 8.32 -8.24 9.90
CA GLY A 321 7.47 -8.88 8.90
C GLY A 321 7.91 -10.27 8.45
N HIS A 322 9.11 -10.75 8.78
CA HIS A 322 9.65 -12.01 8.26
C HIS A 322 10.53 -12.76 9.26
N TYR A 323 10.35 -14.08 9.41
CA TYR A 323 11.07 -14.89 10.41
C TYR A 323 12.58 -14.87 10.21
N LYS A 324 13.06 -15.07 8.96
CA LYS A 324 14.49 -14.98 8.66
C LYS A 324 15.09 -13.62 8.96
N LYS A 325 14.26 -12.57 8.90
CA LYS A 325 14.69 -11.20 9.20
C LYS A 325 14.81 -10.99 10.72
N VAL A 326 13.95 -11.60 11.52
CA VAL A 326 14.10 -11.64 12.98
C VAL A 326 15.37 -12.40 13.36
N ALA A 327 15.63 -13.56 12.75
CA ALA A 327 16.88 -14.30 12.99
C ALA A 327 18.11 -13.48 12.60
N ALA A 328 18.07 -12.79 11.44
CA ALA A 328 19.14 -11.87 11.02
C ALA A 328 19.37 -10.74 12.05
N PHE A 329 18.28 -10.20 12.62
CA PHE A 329 18.33 -9.18 13.64
C PHE A 329 19.01 -9.69 14.92
N GLN A 330 18.57 -10.84 15.42
CA GLN A 330 19.09 -11.45 16.65
C GLN A 330 20.57 -11.83 16.55
N ARG A 331 21.04 -12.18 15.34
CA ARG A 331 22.46 -12.44 15.06
C ARG A 331 23.28 -11.16 14.75
N GLY A 332 22.70 -9.98 14.93
CA GLY A 332 23.39 -8.69 14.75
C GLY A 332 23.69 -8.31 13.29
N HIS A 333 22.99 -8.90 12.31
CA HIS A 333 23.24 -8.64 10.89
C HIS A 333 22.42 -7.48 10.30
N LEU A 334 21.38 -7.01 11.00
CA LEU A 334 20.56 -5.90 10.52
C LEU A 334 21.14 -4.53 10.91
N SER A 335 20.76 -3.52 10.13
CA SER A 335 20.96 -2.09 10.43
C SER A 335 19.60 -1.37 10.48
N ASP A 336 19.53 -0.18 11.06
CA ASP A 336 18.28 0.62 11.14
C ASP A 336 17.60 0.78 9.78
N LYS A 337 18.38 1.04 8.72
CA LYS A 337 17.89 1.18 7.34
C LYS A 337 17.22 -0.10 6.80
N MET A 338 17.59 -1.26 7.34
CA MET A 338 17.04 -2.56 6.94
C MET A 338 15.73 -2.90 7.66
N ILE A 339 15.39 -2.22 8.77
CA ILE A 339 14.14 -2.47 9.51
C ILE A 339 12.93 -2.22 8.60
N ALA A 340 12.89 -1.09 7.89
CA ALA A 340 11.78 -0.76 6.97
C ALA A 340 11.82 -1.55 5.64
N ALA A 341 12.94 -2.20 5.30
CA ALA A 341 13.10 -2.88 4.02
C ALA A 341 12.48 -4.28 4.02
N SER A 342 11.85 -4.70 2.93
CA SER A 342 11.33 -6.07 2.83
C SER A 342 12.46 -7.11 2.81
N TRP A 343 12.15 -8.34 3.25
CA TRP A 343 13.13 -9.43 3.23
C TRP A 343 13.72 -9.67 1.84
N LYS A 344 12.90 -9.58 0.78
CA LYS A 344 13.33 -9.67 -0.62
C LYS A 344 14.46 -8.69 -0.98
N ARG A 345 14.55 -7.54 -0.32
CA ARG A 345 15.64 -6.57 -0.50
C ARG A 345 16.80 -6.77 0.47
N VAL A 346 16.52 -7.22 1.69
CA VAL A 346 17.54 -7.43 2.74
C VAL A 346 18.38 -8.67 2.45
N GLU A 347 17.76 -9.78 2.03
CA GLU A 347 18.42 -11.06 1.81
C GLU A 347 19.61 -10.97 0.84
N PRO A 348 19.51 -10.35 -0.36
CA PRO A 348 20.65 -10.22 -1.25
C PRO A 348 21.76 -9.33 -0.69
N ILE A 349 21.45 -8.38 0.19
CA ILE A 349 22.46 -7.54 0.85
C ILE A 349 23.23 -8.39 1.87
N LEU A 350 22.54 -9.22 2.64
CA LEU A 350 23.16 -10.11 3.62
C LEU A 350 24.02 -11.18 2.95
N LYS A 351 23.53 -11.82 1.87
CA LYS A 351 24.30 -12.78 1.07
C LYS A 351 25.61 -12.16 0.55
N ARG A 352 25.54 -10.93 0.02
CA ARG A 352 26.74 -10.19 -0.43
C ARG A 352 27.73 -9.86 0.69
N LYS A 353 27.25 -9.81 1.94
CA LYS A 353 28.09 -9.63 3.14
C LYS A 353 28.61 -10.97 3.71
N GLY A 354 28.39 -12.10 3.01
CA GLY A 354 28.84 -13.42 3.45
C GLY A 354 27.95 -14.08 4.51
N VAL A 355 26.75 -13.55 4.77
CA VAL A 355 25.82 -14.17 5.73
C VAL A 355 25.10 -15.34 5.06
N ASN A 356 25.18 -16.54 5.64
CA ASN A 356 24.40 -17.69 5.20
C ASN A 356 22.92 -17.52 5.60
N THR A 357 22.08 -17.06 4.68
CA THR A 357 20.67 -16.82 4.95
C THR A 357 19.80 -18.07 4.98
N ASP A 358 20.35 -19.20 4.55
CA ASP A 358 19.66 -20.49 4.63
C ASP A 358 19.75 -21.09 6.04
N GLU A 359 20.64 -20.57 6.88
CA GLU A 359 20.70 -20.92 8.30
C GLU A 359 19.92 -19.95 9.19
N LEU A 360 19.31 -18.89 8.63
CA LEU A 360 18.56 -17.89 9.37
C LEU A 360 17.12 -18.35 9.64
N TYR A 361 16.97 -19.41 10.42
CA TYR A 361 15.69 -19.82 10.98
C TYR A 361 15.65 -19.46 12.48
N PRO A 362 14.51 -19.00 13.00
CA PRO A 362 14.33 -18.87 14.45
C PRO A 362 14.44 -20.26 15.08
N ASP A 363 15.05 -20.35 16.26
CA ASP A 363 15.16 -21.60 17.03
C ASP A 363 13.78 -22.26 17.19
N ASP A 364 13.68 -23.59 17.02
CA ASP A 364 12.40 -24.31 17.03
C ASP A 364 11.62 -24.14 18.35
N THR A 365 12.34 -23.89 19.46
CA THR A 365 11.78 -23.58 20.78
C THR A 365 11.03 -22.24 20.81
N VAL A 366 11.42 -21.28 19.97
CA VAL A 366 10.78 -19.97 19.84
C VAL A 366 9.52 -20.08 18.98
N VAL A 367 9.54 -20.85 17.90
CA VAL A 367 8.37 -21.09 17.03
C VAL A 367 7.26 -21.86 17.76
N MET A 368 7.63 -22.81 18.64
CA MET A 368 6.69 -23.61 19.43
C MET A 368 5.98 -22.79 20.53
N LYS A 369 6.67 -21.87 21.21
CA LYS A 369 6.05 -20.99 22.24
C LYS A 369 5.00 -20.03 21.65
N VAL A 370 5.18 -19.61 20.39
CA VAL A 370 4.22 -18.73 19.68
C VAL A 370 2.93 -19.46 19.32
N LYS A 371 2.98 -20.78 19.06
CA LYS A 371 1.76 -21.59 18.83
C LYS A 371 0.91 -21.75 20.10
N THR A 372 1.53 -21.70 21.27
CA THR A 372 0.83 -21.86 22.56
C THR A 372 0.27 -20.56 23.14
N SER A 373 0.77 -19.39 22.73
CA SER A 373 0.31 -18.08 23.22
C SER A 373 -0.84 -17.45 22.41
N ASN A 374 -1.21 -18.05 21.27
CA ASN A 374 -2.32 -17.63 20.41
C ASN A 374 -3.58 -18.52 20.58
N ARG A 375 -3.74 -19.15 21.74
CA ARG A 375 -5.00 -19.79 22.15
C ARG A 375 -5.72 -18.95 23.17
#